data_AF-A0A969Q505-F1
#
_entry.id   AF-A0A969Q505-F1
#
_cell.length_a   1.000
_cell.length_b   1.000
_cell.length_c   1.000
_cell.angle_alpha   90.00
_cell.angle_beta   90.00
_cell.angle_gamma   90.00
#
_symmetry.space_group_name_H-M   'P 1'
#
loop_
_entity.id
_entity.type
_entity.pdbx_description
1 polymer ?
#
loop_
_entity_poly.entity_id
_entity_poly.type
_entity_poly.pdbx_seq_one_letter_code
_entity_poly.pdbx_strand_id
1 'polypeptide(L)'
;MNNYSNFRIYLEEPNGEKYVDPPDDSLGELSHFELGLKLFCFECDRPVSIEIGEEKLKVFLDPDICMLLEDELPQKLSDLSQDKPIQIEFVESVCIILELQPLANDRISCNFKEFGYLSPNQFTLKSRNQHFQLNKTQVIAELKEFVEQLMQLAIDGGYITPEEKQEFLKPLREIVPASAIS
;
A
#
# COMPACT_ATOMS: atom_id res chain seq x y z
N MET A 1 4.56 8.56 28.17
CA MET A 1 4.42 7.49 27.15
C MET A 1 3.81 8.15 25.92
N ASN A 2 4.49 8.12 24.78
CA ASN A 2 3.88 8.54 23.54
C ASN A 2 2.97 7.40 23.09
N ASN A 3 1.66 7.60 23.19
CA ASN A 3 0.66 6.59 22.80
C ASN A 3 0.49 6.61 21.29
N TYR A 4 1.45 6.05 20.56
CA TYR A 4 1.29 5.79 19.13
C TYR A 4 0.41 4.55 18.95
N SER A 5 -0.52 4.63 18.00
CA SER A 5 -1.20 3.45 17.48
C SER A 5 -0.23 2.66 16.62
N ASN A 6 -0.30 1.33 16.71
CA ASN A 6 0.51 0.45 15.89
C ASN A 6 0.06 0.55 14.42
N PHE A 7 1.00 0.45 13.48
CA PHE A 7 0.73 0.30 12.05
C PHE A 7 1.46 -0.93 11.54
N ARG A 8 0.76 -1.82 10.83
CA ARG A 8 1.33 -3.01 10.17
C ARG A 8 0.64 -3.31 8.86
N ILE A 9 1.38 -3.85 7.92
CA ILE A 9 0.86 -4.35 6.65
C ILE A 9 1.57 -5.64 6.28
N TYR A 10 0.83 -6.67 5.88
CA TYR A 10 1.43 -7.97 5.53
C TYR A 10 0.53 -8.80 4.60
N LEU A 11 1.18 -9.66 3.81
CA LEU A 11 0.51 -10.64 2.97
C LEU A 11 -0.08 -11.77 3.82
N GLU A 12 -1.30 -12.18 3.51
CA GLU A 12 -1.90 -13.42 4.03
C GLU A 12 -1.72 -14.58 3.04
N GLU A 13 -2.19 -15.75 3.44
CA GLU A 13 -2.22 -16.93 2.57
C GLU A 13 -3.17 -16.74 1.38
N PRO A 14 -2.84 -17.30 0.19
CA PRO A 14 -3.70 -17.17 -0.99
C PRO A 14 -5.09 -17.78 -0.77
N ASN A 15 -6.12 -17.03 -1.18
CA ASN A 15 -7.47 -17.58 -1.34
C ASN A 15 -7.58 -18.06 -2.80
N GLY A 16 -7.31 -19.34 -3.03
CA GLY A 16 -7.01 -19.94 -4.35
C GLY A 16 -8.15 -20.01 -5.38
N GLU A 17 -9.03 -19.02 -5.47
CA GLU A 17 -10.10 -18.97 -6.46
C GLU A 17 -9.91 -17.78 -7.42
N LYS A 18 -9.65 -18.07 -8.70
CA LYS A 18 -9.62 -17.07 -9.79
C LYS A 18 -10.90 -17.19 -10.61
N TYR A 19 -11.65 -16.10 -10.73
CA TYR A 19 -12.99 -16.08 -11.34
C TYR A 19 -13.06 -15.36 -12.69
N VAL A 20 -11.92 -14.87 -13.16
CA VAL A 20 -11.80 -13.97 -14.31
C VAL A 20 -10.58 -14.37 -15.13
N ASP A 21 -10.51 -13.89 -16.37
CA ASP A 21 -9.34 -14.04 -17.23
C ASP A 21 -8.23 -13.07 -16.80
N PRO A 22 -6.94 -13.43 -16.97
CA PRO A 22 -5.83 -12.55 -16.64
C PRO A 22 -5.87 -11.26 -17.46
N PRO A 23 -5.32 -10.16 -16.92
CA PRO A 23 -5.20 -8.91 -17.67
C PRO A 23 -4.39 -9.15 -18.95
N ASP A 24 -4.91 -8.63 -20.07
CA ASP A 24 -4.24 -8.67 -21.38
C ASP A 24 -3.94 -7.24 -21.85
N ASP A 25 -2.82 -7.08 -22.55
CA ASP A 25 -2.42 -5.83 -23.19
C ASP A 25 -2.57 -5.96 -24.71
N SER A 26 -3.80 -6.22 -25.17
CA SER A 26 -4.07 -6.43 -26.59
C SER A 26 -3.75 -5.20 -27.46
N LEU A 27 -3.65 -4.02 -26.85
CA LEU A 27 -3.31 -2.76 -27.52
C LEU A 27 -1.80 -2.47 -27.51
N GLY A 28 -1.01 -3.15 -26.67
CA GLY A 28 0.43 -2.94 -26.55
C GLY A 28 0.78 -1.58 -25.93
N GLU A 29 -0.07 -1.08 -25.03
CA GLU A 29 0.07 0.25 -24.41
C GLU A 29 0.89 0.19 -23.12
N LEU A 30 1.00 -0.98 -22.50
CA LEU A 30 1.70 -1.15 -21.24
C LEU A 30 3.17 -1.45 -21.47
N SER A 31 4.02 -0.86 -20.63
CA SER A 31 5.39 -1.31 -20.48
C SER A 31 5.44 -2.74 -19.93
N HIS A 32 6.58 -3.40 -20.13
CA HIS A 32 6.82 -4.73 -19.55
C HIS A 32 6.60 -4.74 -18.03
N PHE A 33 7.08 -3.71 -17.33
CA PHE A 33 6.87 -3.54 -15.90
C PHE A 33 5.40 -3.43 -15.51
N GLU A 34 4.62 -2.58 -16.18
CA GLU A 34 3.20 -2.37 -15.88
C GLU A 34 2.37 -3.64 -16.10
N LEU A 35 2.55 -4.29 -17.25
CA LEU A 35 1.88 -5.57 -17.53
C LEU A 35 2.32 -6.66 -16.56
N GLY A 36 3.62 -6.73 -16.26
CA GLY A 36 4.19 -7.67 -15.30
C GLY A 36 3.61 -7.52 -13.91
N LEU A 37 3.49 -6.28 -13.40
CA LEU A 37 2.87 -6.02 -12.10
C LEU A 37 1.38 -6.39 -12.08
N LYS A 38 0.62 -6.05 -13.12
CA LYS A 38 -0.79 -6.43 -13.23
C LYS A 38 -0.96 -7.95 -13.23
N LEU A 39 -0.18 -8.66 -14.03
CA LEU A 39 -0.17 -10.13 -14.05
C LEU A 39 0.25 -10.72 -12.71
N PHE A 40 1.27 -10.17 -12.06
CA PHE A 40 1.69 -10.61 -10.72
C PHE A 40 0.55 -10.46 -9.71
N CYS A 41 -0.06 -9.27 -9.61
CA CYS A 41 -1.12 -9.02 -8.64
C CYS A 41 -2.32 -9.93 -8.88
N PHE A 42 -2.71 -10.12 -10.14
CA PHE A 42 -3.80 -11.01 -10.53
C PHE A 42 -3.48 -12.49 -10.28
N GLU A 43 -2.32 -12.96 -10.74
CA GLU A 43 -2.01 -14.38 -10.70
C GLU A 43 -1.59 -14.88 -9.33
N CYS A 44 -0.99 -13.99 -8.52
CA CYS A 44 -0.58 -14.27 -7.17
C CYS A 44 -1.55 -13.70 -6.13
N ASP A 45 -2.78 -13.35 -6.56
CA ASP A 45 -3.74 -12.64 -5.73
C ASP A 45 -3.91 -13.31 -4.37
N ARG A 46 -3.88 -12.47 -3.34
CA ARG A 46 -3.99 -12.87 -1.96
C ARG A 46 -4.43 -11.69 -1.11
N PRO A 47 -5.10 -11.96 0.02
CA PRO A 47 -5.43 -10.90 0.94
C PRO A 47 -4.18 -10.22 1.50
N VAL A 48 -4.29 -8.92 1.71
CA VAL A 48 -3.34 -8.08 2.43
C VAL A 48 -4.02 -7.54 3.66
N SER A 49 -3.46 -7.88 4.81
CA SER A 49 -3.91 -7.41 6.11
C SER A 49 -3.24 -6.09 6.43
N ILE A 50 -4.03 -5.10 6.87
CA ILE A 50 -3.55 -3.82 7.36
C ILE A 50 -4.10 -3.61 8.77
N GLU A 51 -3.22 -3.38 9.74
CA GLU A 51 -3.60 -3.11 11.13
C GLU A 51 -3.24 -1.67 11.50
N ILE A 52 -4.22 -0.90 11.97
CA ILE A 52 -4.05 0.49 12.42
C ILE A 52 -4.73 0.68 13.77
N GLY A 53 -3.95 0.74 14.85
CA GLY A 53 -4.50 0.77 16.21
C GLY A 53 -5.32 -0.50 16.51
N GLU A 54 -6.63 -0.33 16.70
CA GLU A 54 -7.57 -1.44 16.91
C GLU A 54 -8.27 -1.90 15.62
N GLU A 55 -8.10 -1.17 14.51
CA GLU A 55 -8.71 -1.52 13.24
C GLU A 55 -7.89 -2.56 12.50
N LYS A 56 -8.60 -3.47 11.83
CA LYS A 56 -8.04 -4.49 10.94
C LYS A 56 -8.79 -4.46 9.64
N LEU A 57 -8.04 -4.24 8.57
CA LEU A 57 -8.56 -4.10 7.21
C LEU A 57 -8.02 -5.26 6.39
N LYS A 58 -8.80 -5.67 5.42
CA LYS A 58 -8.41 -6.67 4.44
C LYS A 58 -8.66 -6.10 3.06
N VAL A 59 -7.59 -5.99 2.28
CA VAL A 59 -7.61 -5.62 0.87
C VAL A 59 -6.98 -6.75 0.06
N PHE A 60 -6.91 -6.63 -1.26
CA PHE A 60 -6.39 -7.70 -2.13
C PHE A 60 -5.26 -7.17 -3.02
N LEU A 61 -4.41 -8.07 -3.52
CA LEU A 61 -3.35 -7.65 -4.43
C LEU A 61 -3.96 -7.08 -5.71
N ASP A 62 -4.91 -7.82 -6.28
CA ASP A 62 -5.76 -7.34 -7.35
C ASP A 62 -7.16 -7.02 -6.79
N PRO A 63 -7.70 -5.80 -6.99
CA PRO A 63 -7.09 -4.66 -7.70
C PRO A 63 -6.38 -3.66 -6.78
N ASP A 64 -6.62 -3.67 -5.46
CA ASP A 64 -6.28 -2.52 -4.61
C ASP A 64 -4.77 -2.23 -4.51
N ILE A 65 -3.94 -3.25 -4.24
CA ILE A 65 -2.49 -3.04 -4.16
C ILE A 65 -1.89 -2.77 -5.53
N CYS A 66 -2.41 -3.40 -6.59
CA CYS A 66 -1.98 -3.12 -7.96
C CYS A 66 -2.18 -1.64 -8.29
N MET A 67 -3.37 -1.10 -8.02
CA MET A 67 -3.67 0.32 -8.20
C MET A 67 -2.78 1.21 -7.34
N LEU A 68 -2.49 0.81 -6.10
CA LEU A 68 -1.61 1.56 -5.22
C LEU A 68 -0.16 1.60 -5.73
N LEU A 69 0.33 0.52 -6.34
CA LEU A 69 1.65 0.47 -6.96
C LEU A 69 1.71 1.32 -8.23
N GLU A 70 0.65 1.32 -9.03
CA GLU A 70 0.48 2.18 -10.21
C GLU A 70 0.44 3.67 -9.83
N ASP A 71 -0.16 4.01 -8.69
CA ASP A 71 -0.23 5.37 -8.14
C ASP A 71 1.05 5.76 -7.35
N GLU A 72 2.20 5.29 -7.84
CA GLU A 72 3.56 5.66 -7.41
C GLU A 72 3.80 5.61 -5.88
N LEU A 73 3.33 4.56 -5.19
CA LEU A 73 3.55 4.41 -3.74
C LEU A 73 5.00 4.67 -3.28
N PRO A 74 6.07 4.21 -3.96
CA PRO A 74 7.45 4.57 -3.62
C PRO A 74 7.70 6.08 -3.52
N GLN A 75 7.15 6.86 -4.46
CA GLN A 75 7.29 8.31 -4.49
C GLN A 75 6.51 8.95 -3.34
N LYS A 76 5.29 8.47 -3.06
CA LYS A 76 4.51 8.92 -1.90
C LYS A 76 5.24 8.67 -0.58
N LEU A 77 5.87 7.52 -0.40
CA LEU A 77 6.66 7.24 0.80
C LEU A 77 7.88 8.17 0.93
N SER A 78 8.54 8.50 -0.19
CA SER A 78 9.59 9.51 -0.23
C SER A 78 9.07 10.89 0.19
N ASP A 79 7.91 11.30 -0.33
CA ASP A 79 7.26 12.56 0.03
C ASP A 79 6.87 12.61 1.53
N LEU A 80 6.32 11.53 2.07
CA LEU A 80 6.01 11.41 3.50
C LEU A 80 7.27 11.53 4.37
N SER A 81 8.38 10.96 3.93
CA SER A 81 9.67 11.10 4.63
C SER A 81 10.14 12.55 4.70
N GLN A 82 9.85 13.33 3.65
CA GLN A 82 10.15 14.76 3.50
C GLN A 82 9.08 15.67 4.11
N ASP A 83 8.26 15.16 5.01
CA ASP A 83 7.20 15.89 5.71
C ASP A 83 6.11 16.48 4.78
N LYS A 84 5.87 15.85 3.63
CA LYS A 84 4.70 16.14 2.80
C LYS A 84 3.55 15.19 3.12
N PRO A 85 2.30 15.67 3.13
CA PRO A 85 1.14 14.81 3.31
C PRO A 85 0.96 13.88 2.12
N ILE A 86 0.49 12.66 2.39
CA ILE A 86 0.13 11.69 1.35
C ILE A 86 -1.23 11.07 1.60
N GLN A 87 -1.77 10.47 0.54
CA GLN A 87 -3.02 9.73 0.57
C GLN A 87 -2.82 8.35 -0.04
N ILE A 88 -3.30 7.33 0.66
CA ILE A 88 -3.35 5.94 0.20
C ILE A 88 -4.82 5.56 0.10
N GLU A 89 -5.22 5.04 -1.06
CA GLU A 89 -6.60 4.66 -1.36
C GLU A 89 -6.67 3.18 -1.72
N PHE A 90 -7.66 2.50 -1.15
CA PHE A 90 -8.05 1.14 -1.52
C PHE A 90 -9.50 1.24 -2.00
N VAL A 91 -9.65 1.52 -3.30
CA VAL A 91 -10.92 1.96 -3.90
C VAL A 91 -11.92 0.81 -3.98
N GLU A 92 -11.43 -0.39 -4.26
CA GLU A 92 -12.26 -1.54 -4.64
C GLU A 92 -12.61 -2.38 -3.40
N SER A 93 -11.75 -2.40 -2.38
CA SER A 93 -12.08 -2.93 -1.05
C SER A 93 -12.74 -1.90 -0.14
N VAL A 94 -14.01 -1.60 -0.38
CA VAL A 94 -14.86 -0.77 0.53
C VAL A 94 -14.40 0.70 0.61
N CYS A 95 -13.79 1.22 -0.46
CA CYS A 95 -13.35 2.61 -0.58
C CYS A 95 -12.74 3.17 0.71
N ILE A 96 -11.56 2.64 1.05
CA ILE A 96 -10.80 3.04 2.22
C ILE A 96 -9.78 4.11 1.82
N ILE A 97 -9.68 5.17 2.61
CA ILE A 97 -8.72 6.26 2.41
C ILE A 97 -7.93 6.49 3.69
N LEU A 98 -6.61 6.47 3.59
CA LEU A 98 -5.68 6.87 4.63
C LEU A 98 -5.04 8.20 4.25
N GLU A 99 -5.40 9.26 4.96
CA GLU A 99 -4.72 10.56 4.84
C GLU A 99 -3.63 10.65 5.90
N LEU A 100 -2.37 10.68 5.48
CA LEU A 100 -1.21 10.70 6.36
C LEU A 100 -0.60 12.09 6.35
N GLN A 101 -0.86 12.86 7.41
CA GLN A 101 -0.29 14.18 7.62
C GLN A 101 0.92 14.08 8.56
N PRO A 102 2.16 14.29 8.07
CA PRO A 102 3.32 14.35 8.95
C PRO A 102 3.23 15.54 9.89
N LEU A 103 3.67 15.33 11.13
CA LEU A 103 3.73 16.27 12.24
C LEU A 103 5.14 16.25 12.85
N ALA A 104 5.45 17.26 13.67
CA ALA A 104 6.72 17.33 14.39
C ALA A 104 6.97 16.10 15.31
N ASN A 105 8.25 15.82 15.57
CA ASN A 105 8.72 14.75 16.45
C ASN A 105 8.40 13.32 15.97
N ASP A 106 8.54 13.07 14.67
CA ASP A 106 8.39 11.73 14.05
C ASP A 106 6.96 11.17 14.17
N ARG A 107 5.97 12.03 13.94
CA ARG A 107 4.55 11.73 14.12
C ARG A 107 3.78 11.86 12.83
N ILE A 108 2.76 11.04 12.67
CA ILE A 108 1.75 11.19 11.62
C ILE A 108 0.37 11.31 12.28
N SER A 109 -0.39 12.31 11.85
CA SER A 109 -1.83 12.38 12.02
C SER A 109 -2.46 11.60 10.87
N CYS A 110 -3.00 10.41 11.17
CA CYS A 110 -3.69 9.58 10.20
C CYS A 110 -5.20 9.79 10.34
N ASN A 111 -5.85 10.27 9.29
CA ASN A 111 -7.30 10.22 9.18
C ASN A 111 -7.68 9.01 8.34
N PHE A 112 -8.28 8.02 9.00
CA PHE A 112 -8.86 6.84 8.36
C PHE A 112 -10.29 7.15 7.96
N LYS A 113 -10.63 6.91 6.68
CA LYS A 113 -11.98 7.06 6.15
C LYS A 113 -12.40 5.77 5.47
N GLU A 114 -13.60 5.32 5.77
CA GLU A 114 -14.20 4.11 5.18
C GLU A 114 -15.61 4.47 4.68
N PHE A 115 -15.92 4.09 3.44
CA PHE A 115 -17.19 4.39 2.78
C PHE A 115 -17.89 3.11 2.32
N GLY A 116 -19.22 3.13 2.16
CA GLY A 116 -19.96 1.99 1.63
C GLY A 116 -20.48 1.05 2.71
N TYR A 117 -20.18 -0.25 2.62
CA TYR A 117 -20.78 -1.28 3.49
C TYR A 117 -20.03 -1.41 4.82
N LEU A 118 -20.44 -0.64 5.83
CA LEU A 118 -19.89 -0.75 7.20
C LEU A 118 -20.31 -2.05 7.91
N SER A 119 -21.32 -2.74 7.38
CA SER A 119 -21.68 -4.11 7.77
C SER A 119 -22.43 -4.78 6.61
N PRO A 120 -22.61 -6.13 6.61
CA PRO A 120 -23.21 -6.88 5.50
C PRO A 120 -24.59 -6.37 5.02
N ASN A 121 -25.28 -5.55 5.82
CA ASN A 121 -26.59 -4.99 5.50
C ASN A 121 -26.66 -3.46 5.65
N GLN A 122 -25.53 -2.77 5.80
CA GLN A 122 -25.50 -1.32 6.04
C GLN A 122 -24.58 -0.61 5.06
N PHE A 123 -25.12 -0.29 3.88
CA PHE A 123 -24.51 0.67 2.97
C PHE A 123 -24.76 2.09 3.47
N THR A 124 -23.72 2.91 3.56
CA THR A 124 -23.82 4.32 3.91
C THR A 124 -22.92 5.17 3.02
N LEU A 125 -23.46 6.31 2.59
CA LEU A 125 -22.69 7.38 1.92
C LEU A 125 -21.97 8.27 2.94
N LYS A 126 -22.24 8.12 4.24
CA LYS A 126 -21.48 8.78 5.30
C LYS A 126 -20.24 7.96 5.60
N SER A 127 -19.07 8.58 5.55
CA SER A 127 -17.84 7.93 5.96
C SER A 127 -17.81 7.66 7.46
N ARG A 128 -17.31 6.48 7.82
CA ARG A 128 -16.75 6.24 9.13
C ARG A 128 -15.37 6.89 9.14
N ASN A 129 -15.17 7.87 10.03
CA ASN A 129 -13.89 8.55 10.18
C ASN A 129 -13.31 8.20 11.53
N GLN A 130 -12.05 7.79 11.54
CA GLN A 130 -11.26 7.58 12.76
C GLN A 130 -9.93 8.30 12.63
N HIS A 131 -9.37 8.66 13.77
CA HIS A 131 -8.12 9.38 13.84
C HIS A 131 -7.11 8.61 14.66
N PHE A 132 -5.93 8.40 14.08
CA PHE A 132 -4.82 7.70 14.72
C PHE A 132 -3.59 8.60 14.76
N GLN A 133 -2.82 8.48 15.83
CA GLN A 133 -1.49 9.05 15.91
C GLN A 133 -0.48 7.94 15.68
N LEU A 134 0.24 8.00 14.57
CA LEU A 134 1.20 6.97 14.17
C LEU A 134 2.63 7.49 14.32
N ASN A 135 3.58 6.58 14.45
CA ASN A 135 4.99 6.89 14.36
C ASN A 135 5.41 6.92 12.88
N LYS A 136 6.03 8.02 12.42
CA LYS A 136 6.38 8.20 11.00
C LYS A 136 7.42 7.17 10.56
N THR A 137 8.46 6.96 11.35
CA THR A 137 9.51 5.96 11.06
C THR A 137 8.93 4.55 10.89
N GLN A 138 8.03 4.13 11.79
CA GLN A 138 7.37 2.83 11.72
C GLN A 138 6.54 2.68 10.44
N VAL A 139 5.67 3.66 10.13
CA VAL A 139 4.80 3.60 8.95
C VAL A 139 5.61 3.49 7.65
N ILE A 140 6.67 4.29 7.53
CA ILE A 140 7.55 4.25 6.35
C ILE A 140 8.28 2.91 6.28
N ALA A 141 8.79 2.38 7.39
CA ALA A 141 9.48 1.10 7.42
C ALA A 141 8.57 -0.06 6.99
N GLU A 142 7.38 -0.17 7.59
CA GLU A 142 6.41 -1.23 7.28
C GLU A 142 5.96 -1.18 5.82
N LEU A 143 5.63 0.00 5.29
CA LEU A 143 5.23 0.14 3.89
C LEU A 143 6.39 -0.12 2.92
N LYS A 144 7.61 0.30 3.26
CA LYS A 144 8.80 0.04 2.45
C LYS A 144 9.11 -1.46 2.40
N GLU A 145 9.15 -2.13 3.54
CA GLU A 145 9.40 -3.58 3.62
C GLU A 145 8.34 -4.36 2.83
N PHE A 146 7.07 -3.97 2.94
CA PHE A 146 5.98 -4.55 2.18
C PHE A 146 6.17 -4.40 0.66
N VAL A 147 6.47 -3.19 0.17
CA VAL A 147 6.71 -2.96 -1.26
C VAL A 147 7.95 -3.72 -1.75
N GLU A 148 9.04 -3.74 -0.97
CA GLU A 148 10.25 -4.49 -1.31
C GLU A 148 9.99 -6.00 -1.40
N GLN A 149 9.17 -6.54 -0.50
CA GLN A 149 8.71 -7.92 -0.51
C GLN A 149 7.89 -8.22 -1.77
N LEU A 150 6.91 -7.38 -2.12
CA LEU A 150 6.10 -7.56 -3.33
C LEU A 150 6.95 -7.55 -4.59
N MET A 151 7.86 -6.59 -4.72
CA MET A 151 8.76 -6.53 -5.88
C MET A 151 9.69 -7.75 -5.95
N GLN A 152 10.10 -8.30 -4.80
CA GLN A 152 10.88 -9.54 -4.81
C GLN A 152 10.05 -10.73 -5.29
N LEU A 153 8.81 -10.87 -4.81
CA LEU A 153 7.92 -11.94 -5.27
C LEU A 153 7.61 -11.84 -6.77
N ALA A 154 7.44 -10.62 -7.29
CA ALA A 154 7.24 -10.39 -8.71
C ALA A 154 8.47 -10.81 -9.55
N ILE A 155 9.69 -10.53 -9.07
CA ILE A 155 10.93 -11.03 -9.70
C ILE A 155 11.01 -12.55 -9.64
N ASP A 156 10.77 -13.13 -8.47
CA ASP A 156 10.91 -14.57 -8.25
C ASP A 156 9.90 -15.36 -9.10
N GLY A 157 8.72 -14.78 -9.35
CA GLY A 157 7.70 -15.28 -10.28
C GLY A 157 7.99 -15.01 -11.76
N GLY A 158 9.03 -14.23 -12.08
CA GLY A 158 9.41 -13.90 -13.46
C GLY A 158 8.52 -12.85 -14.13
N TYR A 159 7.73 -12.10 -13.36
CA TYR A 159 6.82 -11.08 -13.87
C TYR A 159 7.53 -9.76 -14.22
N ILE A 160 8.57 -9.42 -13.45
CA ILE A 160 9.38 -8.21 -13.68
C ILE A 160 10.88 -8.55 -13.59
N THR A 161 11.70 -7.68 -14.15
CA THR A 161 13.16 -7.79 -14.10
C THR A 161 13.75 -7.16 -12.83
N PRO A 162 14.97 -7.56 -12.43
CA PRO A 162 15.70 -6.88 -11.38
C PRO A 162 15.88 -5.38 -11.66
N GLU A 163 16.19 -5.00 -12.89
CA GLU A 163 16.40 -3.61 -13.30
C GLU A 163 15.15 -2.75 -13.07
N GLU A 164 13.98 -3.24 -13.47
CA GLU A 164 12.69 -2.56 -13.25
C GLU A 164 12.40 -2.39 -11.76
N LYS A 165 12.66 -3.40 -10.92
CA LYS A 165 12.58 -3.24 -9.45
C LYS A 165 13.50 -2.13 -8.95
N GLN A 166 14.74 -2.05 -9.44
CA GLN A 166 15.68 -1.02 -8.99
C GLN A 166 15.19 0.38 -9.35
N GLU A 167 14.63 0.54 -10.55
CA GLU A 167 14.06 1.80 -11.03
C GLU A 167 12.83 2.21 -10.22
N PHE A 168 11.87 1.29 -10.04
CA PHE A 168 10.65 1.55 -9.29
C PHE A 168 10.91 1.91 -7.82
N LEU A 169 11.88 1.24 -7.18
CA LEU A 169 12.22 1.49 -5.77
C LEU A 169 13.19 2.67 -5.58
N LYS A 170 13.63 3.34 -6.64
CA LYS A 170 14.61 4.44 -6.55
C LYS A 170 14.18 5.53 -5.56
N PRO A 171 12.92 5.99 -5.51
CA PRO A 171 12.50 7.01 -4.54
C PRO A 171 12.70 6.61 -3.07
N LEU A 172 12.63 5.31 -2.75
CA LEU A 172 12.77 4.79 -1.38
C LEU A 172 14.22 4.70 -0.88
N ARG A 173 15.19 4.81 -1.78
CA ARG A 173 16.63 4.79 -1.44
C ARG A 173 17.13 6.15 -1.01
N GLU A 174 16.45 7.19 -1.46
CA GLU A 174 16.75 8.59 -1.13
C GLU A 174 16.22 8.97 0.26
N ILE A 175 15.40 8.09 0.88
CA ILE A 175 14.98 8.22 2.27
C ILE A 175 16.18 7.96 3.18
N VAL A 176 16.74 9.03 3.73
CA VAL A 176 17.89 8.97 4.63
C VAL A 176 17.48 8.27 5.95
N PRO A 177 18.22 7.26 6.44
CA PRO A 177 17.92 6.65 7.72
C PRO A 177 18.10 7.68 8.85
N ALA A 178 17.15 7.69 9.80
CA ALA A 178 17.13 8.61 10.95
C ALA A 178 18.43 8.59 11.79
N SER A 179 19.25 7.56 11.66
CA SER A 179 20.57 7.45 12.30
C SER A 179 21.65 8.38 11.73
N ALA A 180 21.40 9.08 10.61
CA ALA A 180 22.37 9.99 9.99
C ALA A 180 22.28 11.45 10.50
N ILE A 181 21.33 11.74 11.38
CA ILE A 181 21.20 13.05 12.03
C ILE A 181 21.70 12.88 13.47
N SER A 182 23.02 12.94 13.64
CA SER A 182 23.71 13.02 14.95
C SER A 182 24.33 14.40 15.13
#